data_AF-A0A9P5R2J3-F1
#
_entry.id   AF-A0A9P5R2J3-F1
#
_cell.length_a   1.000
_cell.length_b   1.000
_cell.length_c   1.000
_cell.angle_alpha   90.00
_cell.angle_beta   90.00
_cell.angle_gamma   90.00
#
_symmetry.space_group_name_H-M   'P 1'
#
loop_
_entity.id
_entity.type
_entity.pdbx_description
1 polymer ?
#
loop_
_entity_poly.entity_id
_entity_poly.type
_entity_poly.pdbx_seq_one_letter_code
_entity_poly.pdbx_strand_id
1 'polypeptide(L)'
;MQSSIQHNGARPSLSVLILALLCGLSLATTILASSSPTTPYSPLSVSNLAKRYPQGGPNTPSPPYTCVTVGECLACSALQIKTEESCRDTHNRQRIECKFDDPKNDENEELKIRLPTYHSCLRVKAIEARRFAHFLSSNVFLALFSGILMMWRKRKLAAAQYRRMARRIGIA
;
A
#
# COMPACT_ATOMS: atom_id res chain seq x y z
N MET A 1 50.03 14.91 42.25
CA MET A 1 48.77 15.42 41.66
C MET A 1 48.34 14.45 40.57
N GLN A 2 47.39 13.57 40.87
CA GLN A 2 46.92 12.52 39.98
C GLN A 2 45.74 13.03 39.16
N SER A 3 45.90 13.10 37.84
CA SER A 3 44.84 13.42 36.90
C SER A 3 43.98 12.18 36.68
N SER A 4 42.77 12.19 37.27
CA SER A 4 41.78 11.13 37.05
C SER A 4 41.03 11.41 35.75
N ILE A 5 41.36 10.64 34.71
CA ILE A 5 40.65 10.65 33.43
C ILE A 5 39.28 10.00 33.65
N GLN A 6 38.25 10.81 33.86
CA GLN A 6 36.87 10.34 33.84
C GLN A 6 36.46 10.02 32.39
N HIS A 7 36.43 8.74 32.07
CA HIS A 7 35.67 8.23 30.92
C HIS A 7 34.19 8.52 31.16
N ASN A 8 33.69 9.62 30.60
CA ASN A 8 32.27 9.89 30.46
C ASN A 8 31.68 8.88 29.47
N GLY A 9 31.34 7.69 29.96
CA GLY A 9 30.50 6.74 29.24
C GLY A 9 29.17 7.41 28.94
N ALA A 10 29.00 7.83 27.68
CA ALA A 10 27.78 8.44 27.19
C ALA A 10 26.65 7.41 27.25
N ARG A 11 26.01 7.29 28.42
CA ARG A 11 24.76 6.54 28.55
C ARG A 11 23.75 7.21 27.61
N PRO A 12 23.17 6.48 26.64
CA PRO A 12 22.14 7.06 25.80
C PRO A 12 21.03 7.58 26.72
N SER A 13 20.66 8.85 26.55
CA SER A 13 19.59 9.43 27.38
C SER A 13 18.34 8.57 27.19
N LEU A 14 17.60 8.33 28.27
CA LEU A 14 16.40 7.47 28.28
C LEU A 14 15.40 7.84 27.16
N SER A 15 15.39 9.12 26.78
CA SER A 15 14.66 9.65 25.61
C SER A 15 15.11 9.10 24.25
N VAL A 16 16.40 8.82 24.03
CA VAL A 16 16.91 8.18 22.81
C VAL A 16 16.50 6.71 22.75
N LEU A 17 16.52 6.01 23.88
CA LEU A 17 16.05 4.62 23.98
C LEU A 17 14.55 4.52 23.72
N ILE A 18 13.75 5.44 24.28
CA ILE A 18 12.29 5.51 24.01
C ILE A 18 12.03 5.83 22.54
N LEU A 19 12.79 6.76 21.92
CA LEU A 19 12.61 7.07 20.51
C LEU A 19 13.03 5.92 19.60
N ALA A 20 14.11 5.20 19.95
CA ALA A 20 14.56 4.02 19.22
C ALA A 20 13.54 2.87 19.35
N LEU A 21 12.93 2.69 20.53
CA LEU A 21 11.84 1.73 20.76
C LEU A 21 10.57 2.11 19.98
N LEU A 22 10.18 3.38 19.97
CA LEU A 22 9.03 3.86 19.19
C LEU A 22 9.27 3.75 17.67
N CYS A 23 10.50 4.01 17.21
CA CYS A 23 10.91 3.73 15.82
C CYS A 23 10.89 2.23 15.51
N GLY A 24 11.42 1.39 16.40
CA GLY A 24 11.40 -0.07 16.22
C GLY A 24 9.99 -0.63 16.17
N LEU A 25 9.10 -0.16 17.06
CA LEU A 25 7.68 -0.56 17.10
C LEU A 25 6.91 -0.12 15.85
N SER A 26 7.21 1.06 15.30
CA SER A 26 6.59 1.51 14.04
C SER A 26 7.08 0.71 12.82
N LEU A 27 8.36 0.33 12.77
CA LEU A 27 8.86 -0.60 11.74
C LEU A 27 8.28 -2.01 11.89
N ALA A 28 8.07 -2.50 13.12
CA ALA A 28 7.48 -3.83 13.37
C ALA A 28 6.00 -3.89 12.95
N THR A 29 5.22 -2.81 13.15
CA THR A 29 3.83 -2.76 12.69
C THR A 29 3.68 -2.77 11.17
N THR A 30 4.66 -2.27 10.41
CA THR A 30 4.65 -2.37 8.94
C THR A 30 4.95 -3.78 8.41
N ILE A 31 5.65 -4.63 9.17
CA ILE A 31 5.93 -6.01 8.75
C ILE A 31 4.71 -6.91 9.00
N LEU A 32 3.99 -6.70 10.11
CA LEU A 32 2.74 -7.44 10.39
C LEU A 32 1.53 -6.93 9.59
N ALA A 33 1.56 -5.72 9.04
CA ALA A 33 0.50 -5.25 8.13
C ALA A 33 0.57 -5.88 6.72
N SER A 34 1.57 -6.75 6.45
CA SER A 34 1.63 -7.57 5.22
C SER A 34 0.76 -8.83 5.28
N SER A 35 0.30 -9.25 6.47
CA SER A 35 -0.86 -10.15 6.55
C SER A 35 -2.11 -9.29 6.47
N SER A 36 -2.53 -9.02 5.23
CA SER A 36 -3.87 -8.53 4.93
C SER A 36 -4.87 -9.31 5.79
N PRO A 37 -5.78 -8.67 6.53
CA PRO A 37 -6.93 -9.40 7.02
C PRO A 37 -7.63 -9.96 5.79
N THR A 38 -7.81 -11.28 5.77
CA THR A 38 -8.77 -12.00 4.93
C THR A 38 -10.16 -11.54 5.37
N THR A 39 -10.48 -10.27 5.14
CA THR A 39 -11.85 -9.82 5.15
C THR A 39 -12.54 -10.58 4.02
N PRO A 40 -13.57 -11.38 4.30
CA PRO A 40 -14.47 -11.85 3.27
C PRO A 40 -15.19 -10.61 2.76
N TYR A 41 -14.59 -9.92 1.79
CA TYR A 41 -15.30 -8.85 1.10
C TYR A 41 -16.39 -9.55 0.31
N SER A 42 -17.60 -9.36 0.84
CA SER A 42 -18.89 -9.52 0.21
C SER A 42 -18.81 -9.30 -1.29
N PRO A 43 -19.58 -10.07 -2.10
CA PRO A 43 -19.67 -9.80 -3.52
C PRO A 43 -19.98 -8.32 -3.68
N LEU A 44 -19.02 -7.57 -4.21
CA LEU A 44 -19.27 -6.22 -4.65
C LEU A 44 -20.40 -6.39 -5.66
N SER A 45 -21.63 -6.03 -5.28
CA SER A 45 -22.82 -6.28 -6.07
C SER A 45 -22.52 -5.82 -7.49
N VAL A 46 -22.50 -6.81 -8.38
CA VAL A 46 -22.10 -6.77 -9.80
C VAL A 46 -23.05 -5.88 -10.63
N SER A 47 -23.86 -5.04 -9.99
CA SER A 47 -24.77 -4.09 -10.62
C SER A 47 -24.05 -3.05 -11.48
N ASN A 48 -22.73 -2.87 -11.34
CA ASN A 48 -21.93 -1.97 -12.17
C ASN A 48 -20.92 -2.67 -13.11
N LEU A 49 -20.71 -3.99 -13.00
CA LEU A 49 -19.87 -4.72 -13.96
C LEU A 49 -20.62 -5.02 -15.26
N ALA A 50 -21.95 -5.17 -15.17
CA ALA A 50 -22.85 -5.22 -16.32
C ALA A 50 -22.85 -3.91 -17.16
N LYS A 51 -22.17 -2.85 -16.69
CA LYS A 51 -22.11 -1.53 -17.33
C LYS A 51 -20.84 -1.29 -18.15
N ARG A 52 -19.89 -2.23 -18.19
CA ARG A 52 -18.60 -2.08 -18.91
C ARG A 52 -18.17 -3.26 -19.78
N TYR A 53 -19.01 -4.27 -19.97
CA TYR A 53 -19.02 -4.88 -21.29
C TYR A 53 -19.57 -3.81 -22.25
N PRO A 54 -19.18 -3.73 -23.55
CA PRO A 54 -19.91 -2.87 -24.47
C PRO A 54 -21.38 -3.26 -24.38
N GLN A 55 -22.14 -2.47 -23.63
CA GLN A 55 -23.54 -2.30 -23.95
C GLN A 55 -23.46 -1.77 -25.36
N GLY A 56 -23.71 -2.66 -26.33
CA GLY A 56 -24.22 -2.18 -27.59
C GLY A 56 -25.29 -1.14 -27.25
N GLY A 57 -25.37 -0.08 -28.04
CA GLY A 57 -26.24 1.06 -27.79
C GLY A 57 -27.67 0.66 -27.39
N PRO A 58 -28.49 1.62 -26.93
CA PRO A 58 -29.73 1.46 -26.14
C PRO A 58 -30.79 0.41 -26.59
N ASN A 59 -30.59 -0.27 -27.72
CA ASN A 59 -31.45 -1.30 -28.30
C ASN A 59 -30.79 -2.70 -28.39
N THR A 60 -29.68 -2.96 -27.70
CA THR A 60 -29.00 -4.25 -27.81
C THR A 60 -29.51 -5.21 -26.73
N PRO A 61 -30.05 -6.39 -27.10
CA PRO A 61 -30.55 -7.35 -26.14
C PRO A 61 -29.43 -7.72 -25.15
N SER A 62 -29.82 -7.86 -23.87
CA SER A 62 -28.92 -8.35 -22.83
C SER A 62 -28.19 -9.59 -23.33
N PRO A 63 -26.87 -9.72 -23.12
CA PRO A 63 -26.20 -10.98 -23.39
C PRO A 63 -26.91 -12.11 -22.60
N PRO A 64 -27.12 -13.30 -23.19
CA PRO A 64 -27.77 -14.43 -22.53
C PRO A 64 -26.82 -15.15 -21.55
N TYR A 65 -25.93 -14.41 -20.92
CA TYR A 65 -24.93 -14.93 -20.00
C TYR A 65 -24.61 -13.90 -18.91
N THR A 66 -24.36 -14.42 -17.71
CA THR A 66 -23.98 -13.64 -16.54
C THR A 66 -22.55 -13.94 -16.14
N CYS A 67 -21.77 -12.90 -15.85
CA CYS A 67 -20.35 -13.01 -15.50
C CYS A 67 -20.08 -12.56 -14.07
N VAL A 68 -19.25 -13.33 -13.37
CA VAL A 68 -18.82 -13.08 -11.99
C VAL A 68 -17.29 -12.95 -11.97
N THR A 69 -16.76 -12.04 -11.16
CA THR A 69 -15.32 -11.90 -10.97
C THR A 69 -14.78 -12.96 -10.03
N VAL A 70 -13.75 -13.69 -10.46
CA VAL A 70 -13.17 -14.82 -9.72
C VAL A 70 -11.71 -14.57 -9.31
N GLY A 71 -11.08 -13.49 -9.80
CA GLY A 71 -9.69 -13.16 -9.50
C GLY A 71 -9.44 -11.69 -9.17
N GLU A 72 -8.18 -11.37 -8.87
CA GLU A 72 -7.72 -10.00 -8.69
C GLU A 72 -7.47 -9.29 -10.03
N CYS A 73 -7.52 -7.96 -10.01
CA CYS A 73 -7.10 -7.14 -11.14
C CYS A 73 -5.57 -7.09 -11.21
N LEU A 74 -5.02 -7.53 -12.34
CA LEU A 74 -3.59 -7.63 -12.60
C LEU A 74 -3.18 -6.73 -13.76
N ALA A 75 -1.97 -6.18 -13.69
CA ALA A 75 -1.41 -5.41 -14.80
C ALA A 75 -1.12 -6.33 -15.99
N CYS A 76 -1.48 -5.88 -17.19
CA CYS A 76 -1.20 -6.61 -18.42
C CYS A 76 0.27 -6.48 -18.81
N SER A 77 0.82 -7.51 -19.45
CA SER A 77 2.15 -7.44 -20.04
C SER A 77 2.15 -6.57 -21.30
N ALA A 78 3.32 -6.09 -21.74
CA ALA A 78 3.45 -5.28 -22.95
C ALA A 78 2.93 -5.99 -24.23
N LEU A 79 3.00 -7.32 -24.26
CA LEU A 79 2.43 -8.12 -25.35
C LEU A 79 0.90 -8.19 -25.25
N GLN A 80 0.38 -8.44 -24.05
CA GLN A 80 -1.07 -8.55 -23.79
C GLN A 80 -1.82 -7.25 -24.10
N ILE A 81 -1.20 -6.10 -23.83
CA ILE A 81 -1.79 -4.80 -24.19
C ILE A 81 -2.05 -4.68 -25.70
N LYS A 82 -1.25 -5.34 -26.53
CA LYS A 82 -1.38 -5.32 -28.00
C LYS A 82 -2.30 -6.42 -28.52
N THR A 83 -2.34 -7.57 -27.85
CA THR A 83 -3.03 -8.77 -28.35
C THR A 83 -4.42 -8.98 -27.73
N GLU A 84 -4.62 -8.59 -26.47
CA GLU A 84 -5.85 -8.86 -25.72
C GLU A 84 -6.73 -7.61 -25.63
N GLU A 85 -8.00 -7.72 -26.02
CA GLU A 85 -8.95 -6.62 -25.98
C GLU A 85 -9.23 -6.12 -24.56
N SER A 86 -9.26 -7.03 -23.57
CA SER A 86 -9.45 -6.69 -22.15
C SER A 86 -8.37 -5.76 -21.60
N CYS A 87 -7.19 -5.71 -22.22
CA CYS A 87 -6.06 -4.89 -21.76
C CYS A 87 -5.97 -3.54 -22.46
N ARG A 88 -6.74 -3.31 -23.53
CA ARG A 88 -6.51 -2.19 -24.46
C ARG A 88 -6.76 -0.81 -23.84
N ASP A 89 -7.81 -0.69 -23.01
CA ASP A 89 -8.24 0.61 -22.48
C ASP A 89 -7.55 0.98 -21.15
N THR A 90 -7.35 -0.01 -20.28
CA THR A 90 -6.93 0.23 -18.89
C THR A 90 -5.54 -0.32 -18.59
N HIS A 91 -4.96 -1.11 -19.49
CA HIS A 91 -3.73 -1.87 -19.30
C HIS A 91 -3.75 -2.83 -18.08
N ASN A 92 -4.94 -3.11 -17.53
CA ASN A 92 -5.12 -4.10 -16.48
C ASN A 92 -6.29 -5.01 -16.83
N ARG A 93 -6.19 -6.27 -16.41
CA ARG A 93 -7.22 -7.29 -16.65
C ARG A 93 -7.58 -8.01 -15.36
N GLN A 94 -8.81 -8.48 -15.28
CA GLN A 94 -9.29 -9.26 -14.15
C GLN A 94 -10.04 -10.50 -14.65
N ARG A 95 -9.74 -11.65 -14.04
CA ARG A 95 -10.34 -12.94 -14.40
C ARG A 95 -11.82 -12.96 -14.02
N ILE A 96 -12.65 -13.34 -14.98
CA ILE A 96 -14.09 -13.54 -14.84
C ILE A 96 -14.48 -14.95 -15.22
N GLU A 97 -15.56 -15.43 -14.64
CA GLU A 97 -16.25 -16.65 -15.06
C GLU A 97 -17.67 -16.28 -15.45
N CYS A 98 -18.01 -16.60 -16.69
CA CYS A 98 -19.34 -16.38 -17.23
C CYS A 98 -20.08 -17.71 -17.31
N LYS A 99 -21.40 -17.66 -17.11
CA LYS A 99 -22.32 -18.79 -17.25
C LYS A 99 -23.49 -18.34 -18.11
N PHE A 100 -24.02 -19.24 -18.93
CA PHE A 100 -25.25 -18.93 -19.66
C PHE A 100 -26.44 -18.90 -18.70
N ASP A 101 -27.40 -18.01 -18.95
CA ASP A 101 -28.61 -17.95 -18.15
C ASP A 101 -29.53 -19.15 -18.44
N ASP A 102 -29.45 -19.67 -19.67
CA ASP A 102 -30.13 -20.90 -20.09
C ASP A 102 -29.29 -22.14 -19.72
N PRO A 103 -29.81 -23.06 -18.86
CA PRO A 103 -29.05 -24.23 -18.42
C PRO A 103 -28.68 -25.18 -19.58
N LYS A 104 -29.50 -25.22 -20.64
CA LYS A 104 -29.22 -26.02 -21.86
C LYS A 104 -27.97 -25.55 -22.59
N ASN A 105 -27.64 -24.27 -22.52
CA ASN A 105 -26.46 -23.69 -23.16
C ASN A 105 -25.24 -23.79 -22.24
N ASP A 106 -25.44 -23.80 -20.92
CA ASP A 106 -24.36 -23.94 -19.92
C ASP A 106 -23.72 -25.33 -19.93
N GLU A 107 -24.51 -26.38 -20.25
CA GLU A 107 -24.02 -27.75 -20.41
C GLU A 107 -23.22 -27.98 -21.71
N ASN A 108 -23.28 -27.03 -22.65
CA ASN A 108 -22.56 -27.13 -23.92
C ASN A 108 -21.14 -26.55 -23.79
N GLU A 109 -20.15 -27.44 -23.68
CA GLU A 109 -18.74 -27.07 -23.52
C GLU A 109 -18.20 -26.22 -24.71
N GLU A 110 -18.68 -26.40 -25.94
CA GLU A 110 -18.25 -25.57 -27.08
C GLU A 110 -18.71 -24.12 -26.94
N LEU A 111 -19.93 -23.91 -26.44
CA LEU A 111 -20.45 -22.57 -26.19
C LEU A 111 -19.72 -21.90 -25.03
N LYS A 112 -19.40 -22.67 -23.99
CA LYS A 112 -18.67 -22.20 -22.81
C LYS A 112 -17.24 -21.75 -23.12
N ILE A 113 -16.56 -22.40 -24.06
CA ILE A 113 -15.20 -21.99 -24.51
C ILE A 113 -15.21 -20.60 -25.17
N ARG A 114 -16.34 -20.17 -25.75
CA ARG A 114 -16.47 -18.86 -26.40
C ARG A 114 -16.70 -17.70 -25.42
N LEU A 115 -16.91 -17.99 -24.14
CA LEU A 115 -17.16 -16.95 -23.15
C LEU A 115 -15.87 -16.19 -22.79
N PRO A 116 -15.98 -14.87 -22.57
CA PRO A 116 -14.83 -14.08 -22.18
C PRO A 116 -14.34 -14.52 -20.80
N THR A 117 -13.03 -14.75 -20.69
CA THR A 117 -12.37 -15.15 -19.44
C THR A 117 -11.74 -13.99 -18.70
N TYR A 118 -11.58 -12.83 -19.37
CA TYR A 118 -10.97 -11.63 -18.81
C TYR A 118 -11.76 -10.38 -19.20
N HIS A 119 -11.77 -9.39 -18.31
CA HIS A 119 -12.30 -8.05 -18.59
C HIS A 119 -11.33 -6.97 -18.10
N SER A 120 -11.53 -5.74 -18.58
CA SER A 120 -10.72 -4.58 -18.20
C SER A 120 -11.05 -4.09 -16.79
N CYS A 121 -10.04 -3.69 -16.02
CA CYS A 121 -10.22 -3.26 -14.63
C CYS A 121 -9.39 -2.00 -14.33
N LEU A 122 -9.89 -1.15 -13.43
CA LEU A 122 -9.26 0.15 -13.17
C LEU A 122 -8.15 0.10 -12.11
N ARG A 123 -8.24 -0.82 -11.15
CA ARG A 123 -7.45 -0.77 -9.91
C ARG A 123 -6.76 -2.08 -9.63
N VAL A 124 -5.43 -2.06 -9.68
CA VAL A 124 -4.57 -3.18 -9.30
C VAL A 124 -4.17 -3.00 -7.84
N LYS A 125 -4.68 -3.86 -6.94
CA LYS A 125 -4.43 -3.78 -5.49
C LYS A 125 -2.94 -3.70 -5.16
N ALA A 126 -2.11 -4.48 -5.86
CA ALA A 126 -0.66 -4.51 -5.65
C ALA A 126 0.03 -3.16 -5.96
N ILE A 127 -0.41 -2.46 -7.02
CA ILE A 127 0.16 -1.17 -7.40
C ILE A 127 -0.25 -0.09 -6.40
N GLU A 128 -1.50 -0.12 -5.95
CA GLU A 128 -2.01 0.84 -4.95
C GLU A 128 -1.31 0.67 -3.61
N ALA A 129 -1.11 -0.56 -3.14
CA ALA A 129 -0.38 -0.85 -1.91
C ALA A 129 1.04 -0.29 -1.95
N ARG A 130 1.75 -0.43 -3.08
CA ARG A 130 3.10 0.13 -3.25
C ARG A 130 3.11 1.66 -3.20
N ARG A 131 2.15 2.32 -3.85
CA ARG A 131 2.04 3.79 -3.83
C ARG A 131 1.71 4.29 -2.43
N PHE A 132 0.82 3.61 -1.73
CA PHE A 132 0.47 3.93 -0.35
C PHE A 132 1.66 3.76 0.58
N ALA A 133 2.42 2.66 0.45
CA ALA A 133 3.62 2.42 1.23
C ALA A 133 4.67 3.53 1.02
N HIS A 134 4.88 3.99 -0.22
CA HIS A 134 5.79 5.08 -0.53
C HIS A 134 5.37 6.42 0.09
N PHE A 135 4.07 6.71 0.07
CA PHE A 135 3.53 7.92 0.71
C PHE A 135 3.69 7.86 2.23
N LEU A 136 3.36 6.72 2.83
CA LEU A 136 3.51 6.51 4.27
C LEU A 136 4.98 6.63 4.70
N SER A 137 5.90 5.99 3.98
CA SER A 137 7.34 6.03 4.28
C SER A 137 7.90 7.45 4.21
N SER A 138 7.45 8.26 3.23
CA SER A 138 7.89 9.65 3.08
C SER A 138 7.45 10.52 4.27
N ASN A 139 6.21 10.35 4.74
CA ASN A 139 5.70 11.10 5.89
C ASN A 139 6.40 10.70 7.20
N VAL A 140 6.58 9.40 7.42
CA VAL A 140 7.30 8.89 8.60
C VAL A 140 8.75 9.40 8.60
N PHE A 141 9.42 9.38 7.45
CA PHE A 141 10.78 9.90 7.32
C PHE A 141 10.88 11.39 7.68
N LEU A 142 9.96 12.22 7.15
CA LEU A 142 9.91 13.65 7.48
C LEU A 142 9.64 13.91 8.96
N ALA A 143 8.74 13.14 9.57
CA ALA A 143 8.44 13.25 10.99
C ALA A 143 9.66 12.91 11.86
N LEU A 144 10.37 11.83 11.52
CA LEU A 144 11.61 11.44 12.22
C LEU A 144 12.71 12.48 12.06
N PHE A 145 12.92 12.98 10.83
CA PHE A 145 13.92 14.00 10.56
C PHE A 145 13.64 15.29 11.35
N SER A 146 12.39 15.73 11.35
CA SER A 146 11.93 16.88 12.16
C SER A 146 12.18 16.66 13.65
N GLY A 147 11.84 15.47 14.17
CA GLY A 147 12.08 15.10 15.57
C GLY A 147 13.56 15.11 15.95
N ILE A 148 14.43 14.58 15.08
CA ILE A 148 15.88 14.57 15.25
C ILE A 148 16.42 16.00 15.29
N LEU A 149 16.00 16.86 14.36
CA LEU A 149 16.41 18.27 14.33
C LEU A 149 15.96 19.02 15.59
N MET A 150 14.73 18.80 16.06
CA MET A 150 14.25 19.39 17.31
C MET A 150 15.08 18.93 18.51
N MET A 151 15.39 17.63 18.62
CA MET A 151 16.24 17.12 19.70
C MET A 151 17.65 17.69 19.63
N TRP A 152 18.25 17.76 18.44
CA TRP A 152 19.57 18.33 18.24
C TRP A 152 19.61 19.81 18.64
N ARG A 153 18.60 20.58 18.24
CA ARG A 153 18.43 21.99 18.65
C ARG A 153 18.29 22.13 20.16
N LYS A 154 17.47 21.32 20.82
CA LYS A 154 17.30 21.32 22.28
C LYS A 154 18.63 21.02 23.00
N ARG A 155 19.39 20.03 22.51
CA ARG A 155 20.72 19.69 23.06
C ARG A 155 21.71 20.86 22.95
N LYS A 156 21.75 21.54 21.79
CA LYS A 156 22.59 22.74 21.60
C LYS A 156 22.21 23.88 22.55
N LEU A 157 20.91 24.13 22.73
CA LEU A 157 20.41 25.16 23.65
C LEU A 157 20.75 24.84 25.11
N ALA A 158 20.55 23.61 25.56
CA ALA A 158 20.90 23.19 26.91
C ALA A 158 22.40 23.33 27.19
N ALA A 159 23.26 22.86 26.26
CA ALA A 159 24.71 23.02 26.38
C ALA A 159 25.14 24.49 26.48
N ALA A 160 24.48 25.39 25.75
CA ALA A 160 24.73 26.83 25.85
C ALA A 160 24.30 27.41 27.21
N GLN A 161 23.18 26.97 27.78
CA GLN A 161 22.72 27.39 29.10
C GLN A 161 23.66 26.90 30.21
N TYR A 162 24.11 25.64 30.17
CA TYR A 162 25.09 25.12 31.13
C TYR A 162 26.39 25.92 31.11
N ARG A 163 26.89 26.30 29.92
CA ARG A 163 28.07 27.18 29.80
C ARG A 163 27.86 28.58 30.39
N ARG A 164 26.64 29.13 30.34
CA ARG A 164 26.32 30.43 30.95
C ARG A 164 26.27 30.34 32.47
N MET A 165 25.71 29.26 33.03
CA MET A 165 25.69 29.04 34.48
C MET A 165 27.09 28.76 35.03
N ALA A 166 27.88 27.91 34.37
CA ALA A 166 29.27 27.61 34.77
C ALA A 166 30.13 28.88 34.84
N ARG A 167 29.99 29.80 33.86
CA ARG A 167 30.67 31.10 33.88
C ARG A 167 30.29 31.99 35.07
N ARG A 168 29.06 31.88 35.59
CA ARG A 168 28.62 32.66 36.75
C ARG A 168 29.12 32.09 38.08
N ILE A 169 29.44 30.80 38.15
CA ILE A 169 29.91 30.12 39.37
C ILE A 169 31.43 30.24 39.52
N GLY A 170 32.16 30.78 38.52
CA GLY A 170 33.59 31.10 38.64
C GLY A 170 34.52 29.89 38.61
N ILE A 171 34.02 28.72 38.18
CA ILE A 171 34.85 27.55 37.90
C ILE A 171 35.35 27.71 36.45
N ALA A 172 36.46 28.43 36.28
CA ALA A 172 37.26 28.48 35.07
C ALA A 172 38.57 27.74 35.29
#